data_AF-A0A930TTH6-F1
#
_entry.id   AF-A0A930TTH6-F1
#
_cell.length_a   1.000
_cell.length_b   1.000
_cell.length_c   1.000
_cell.angle_alpha   90.00
_cell.angle_beta   90.00
_cell.angle_gamma   90.00
#
_symmetry.space_group_name_H-M   'P 1'
#
loop_
_entity.id
_entity.type
_entity.pdbx_description
1 polymer ?
#
loop_
_entity_poly.entity_id
_entity_poly.type
_entity_poly.pdbx_seq_one_letter_code
_entity_poly.pdbx_strand_id
1 'polypeptide(L)'
;MTEDTQIKLCIPSVPQRLAEVVTSIALLNFLFLAGTWFWLTYYRSVATMGWDGLPAYKYFASQLDLGNENVLASWYSSMLIFLLAIMSFICFIADLKKHQSQRDFYLCFGWLVFTVIFTFLSFDELGSFHERIGILYSLESVGKGSALWSSLVKLVVGMMAGAFSLWGWIVTRRYPYVLKLMILGVLLLLCVQVFESIEPVIWQPGLGQEEIDKPLTFTLFEEGSEICSWLSCCSAFGVYAIFALRKSGDRQQASCDLEVIIPLKTGLHIVGRGVLILGLGMMLIQMMGLEGIAGDDGIPENWFPSVLAIITSLVCVQLWHSMPPQRRLQGWLYLGVGAFSLLMSAYYGAGMPGWRSDIWGHSRQVGLMLDGSLSAIALLLGALIAIQVKTRWSQVAAIAWAILLSLAIFGVGRYYKSGLVDFAAFAVLLPSLLTHLPHYGVSTATDAQKQEQDSLTLLPSQTENLPYL
;
A
#
# COMPACT_ATOMS: atom_id res chain seq x y z
N MET A 1 -2.97 25.18 -19.03
CA MET A 1 -1.96 24.09 -19.11
C MET A 1 -1.82 23.73 -20.56
N THR A 2 -0.62 23.85 -21.12
CA THR A 2 -0.31 23.44 -22.51
C THR A 2 -0.43 21.93 -22.64
N GLU A 3 -0.78 21.44 -23.83
CA GLU A 3 -1.07 20.01 -24.06
C GLU A 3 0.14 19.07 -23.89
N ASP A 4 1.34 19.63 -23.78
CA ASP A 4 2.60 18.88 -23.74
C ASP A 4 3.12 18.56 -22.33
N THR A 5 2.35 18.85 -21.27
CA THR A 5 2.82 18.59 -19.90
C THR A 5 2.77 17.08 -19.59
N GLN A 6 3.91 16.46 -19.30
CA GLN A 6 4.04 15.02 -19.07
C GLN A 6 4.46 14.70 -17.63
N ILE A 7 3.86 13.65 -17.05
CA ILE A 7 4.31 13.01 -15.81
C ILE A 7 5.34 11.97 -16.19
N LYS A 8 6.52 12.06 -15.58
CA LYS A 8 7.58 11.05 -15.70
C LYS A 8 7.67 10.30 -14.37
N LEU A 9 7.28 9.04 -14.37
CA LEU A 9 7.51 8.14 -13.24
C LEU A 9 8.79 7.37 -13.52
N CYS A 10 9.79 7.50 -12.65
CA CYS A 10 11.04 6.76 -12.73
C CYS A 10 10.98 5.58 -11.77
N ILE A 11 10.80 4.38 -12.30
CA ILE A 11 10.87 3.15 -11.50
C ILE A 11 12.30 2.65 -11.55
N PRO A 12 13.02 2.60 -10.43
CA PRO A 12 14.40 2.18 -10.43
C PRO A 12 14.58 0.79 -11.02
N SER A 13 15.36 0.68 -12.10
CA SER A 13 15.67 -0.61 -12.74
C SER A 13 16.90 -1.29 -12.12
N VAL A 14 17.42 -0.72 -11.02
CA VAL A 14 18.62 -1.16 -10.31
C VAL A 14 18.28 -2.33 -9.39
N PRO A 15 18.85 -3.53 -9.60
CA PRO A 15 18.59 -4.71 -8.75
C PRO A 15 18.87 -4.48 -7.27
N GLN A 16 19.84 -3.62 -6.94
CA GLN A 16 20.18 -3.25 -5.58
C GLN A 16 19.02 -2.56 -4.84
N ARG A 17 18.31 -1.64 -5.50
CA ARG A 17 17.15 -0.96 -4.90
C ARG A 17 15.98 -1.93 -4.68
N LEU A 18 15.76 -2.88 -5.60
CA LEU A 18 14.79 -3.95 -5.38
C LEU A 18 15.18 -4.82 -4.19
N ALA A 19 16.46 -5.19 -4.07
CA ALA A 19 16.94 -5.96 -2.93
C ALA A 19 16.73 -5.20 -1.61
N GLU A 20 17.03 -3.90 -1.56
CA GLU A 20 16.78 -3.06 -0.38
C GLU A 20 15.30 -3.04 0.03
N VAL A 21 14.39 -2.90 -0.93
CA VAL A 21 12.94 -2.96 -0.67
C VAL A 21 12.51 -4.33 -0.17
N VAL A 22 12.91 -5.41 -0.85
CA VAL A 22 12.59 -6.79 -0.47
C VAL A 22 13.16 -7.12 0.92
N THR A 23 14.38 -6.70 1.22
CA THR A 23 14.99 -6.86 2.55
C THR A 23 14.22 -6.07 3.60
N SER A 24 13.77 -4.85 3.30
CA SER A 24 12.97 -4.06 4.24
C SER A 24 11.63 -4.74 4.56
N ILE A 25 10.94 -5.27 3.55
CA ILE A 25 9.71 -6.07 3.73
C ILE A 25 10.01 -7.33 4.55
N ALA A 26 11.10 -8.04 4.25
CA ALA A 26 11.48 -9.23 5.02
C ALA A 26 11.75 -8.90 6.50
N LEU A 27 12.44 -7.80 6.80
CA LEU A 27 12.68 -7.35 8.18
C LEU A 27 11.39 -6.98 8.90
N LEU A 28 10.44 -6.32 8.20
CA LEU A 28 9.12 -6.03 8.76
C LEU A 28 8.33 -7.31 9.01
N ASN A 29 8.34 -8.28 8.10
CA ASN A 29 7.72 -9.59 8.31
C ASN A 29 8.28 -10.28 9.58
N PHE A 30 9.59 -10.27 9.78
CA PHE A 30 10.21 -10.81 10.99
C PHE A 30 9.80 -10.03 12.25
N LEU A 31 9.69 -8.70 12.17
CA LEU A 31 9.23 -7.87 13.27
C LEU A 31 7.81 -8.22 13.69
N PHE A 32 6.88 -8.36 12.74
CA PHE A 32 5.49 -8.73 13.03
C PHE A 32 5.38 -10.17 13.55
N LEU A 33 6.13 -11.14 12.99
CA LEU A 33 6.16 -12.49 13.54
C LEU A 33 6.70 -12.56 14.97
N ALA A 34 7.76 -11.80 15.26
CA ALA A 34 8.29 -11.68 16.62
C ALA A 34 7.28 -10.99 17.55
N GLY A 35 6.53 -10.02 17.02
CA GLY A 35 5.41 -9.35 17.67
C GLY A 35 4.29 -10.31 18.06
N THR A 36 3.76 -11.09 17.12
CA THR A 36 2.80 -12.18 17.36
C THR A 36 3.30 -13.16 18.40
N TRP A 37 4.55 -13.62 18.27
CA TRP A 37 5.14 -14.53 19.25
C TRP A 37 5.14 -13.94 20.65
N PHE A 38 5.58 -12.69 20.79
CA PHE A 38 5.62 -11.97 22.06
C PHE A 38 4.22 -11.77 22.63
N TRP A 39 3.27 -11.27 21.82
CA TRP A 39 1.91 -10.99 22.23
C TRP A 39 1.21 -12.26 22.71
N LEU A 40 1.21 -13.34 21.92
CA LEU A 40 0.53 -14.58 22.29
C LEU A 40 1.15 -15.23 23.52
N THR A 41 2.49 -15.19 23.66
CA THR A 41 3.16 -15.67 24.88
C THR A 41 2.76 -14.85 26.10
N TYR A 42 2.74 -13.53 25.94
CA TYR A 42 2.34 -12.60 27.00
C TYR A 42 0.88 -12.83 27.37
N TYR A 43 -0.06 -12.67 26.43
CA TYR A 43 -1.50 -12.80 26.63
C TYR A 43 -1.86 -14.11 27.34
N ARG A 44 -1.29 -15.25 26.91
CA ARG A 44 -1.51 -16.55 27.58
C ARG A 44 -1.05 -16.58 29.03
N SER A 45 0.02 -15.88 29.37
CA SER A 45 0.53 -15.81 30.76
C SER A 45 -0.37 -15.02 31.70
N VAL A 46 -1.23 -14.16 31.16
CA VAL A 46 -2.12 -13.25 31.90
C VAL A 46 -3.59 -13.40 31.51
N ALA A 47 -3.95 -14.44 30.77
CA ALA A 47 -5.29 -14.65 30.21
C ALA A 47 -6.39 -14.68 31.29
N THR A 48 -6.05 -15.08 32.52
CA THR A 48 -6.97 -15.07 33.67
C THR A 48 -7.36 -13.68 34.17
N MET A 49 -6.62 -12.63 33.80
CA MET A 49 -6.90 -11.25 34.20
C MET A 49 -8.02 -10.61 33.37
N GLY A 50 -8.37 -11.18 32.22
CA GLY A 50 -9.24 -10.56 31.22
C GLY A 50 -8.64 -9.29 30.62
N TRP A 51 -9.23 -8.79 29.52
CA TRP A 51 -8.70 -7.63 28.80
C TRP A 51 -8.49 -6.42 29.71
N ASP A 52 -9.48 -6.07 30.53
CA ASP A 52 -9.45 -4.88 31.38
C ASP A 52 -8.44 -4.96 32.53
N GLY A 53 -8.05 -6.18 32.93
CA GLY A 53 -7.02 -6.41 33.95
C GLY A 53 -5.59 -6.26 33.42
N LEU A 54 -5.41 -6.18 32.09
CA LEU A 54 -4.09 -6.08 31.48
C LEU A 54 -3.51 -4.64 31.58
N PRO A 55 -2.21 -4.48 31.82
CA PRO A 55 -1.51 -3.19 31.78
C PRO A 55 -1.69 -2.43 30.46
N ALA A 56 -1.54 -1.11 30.53
CA ALA A 56 -1.72 -0.22 29.38
C ALA A 56 -0.80 -0.50 28.17
N TYR A 57 0.31 -1.24 28.32
CA TYR A 57 1.11 -1.62 27.15
C TYR A 57 0.43 -2.66 26.26
N LYS A 58 -0.68 -3.29 26.71
CA LYS A 58 -1.49 -4.19 25.88
C LYS A 58 -1.89 -3.55 24.54
N TYR A 59 -2.24 -2.26 24.61
CA TYR A 59 -2.62 -1.41 23.47
C TYR A 59 -1.52 -1.29 22.41
N PHE A 60 -0.26 -1.44 22.80
CA PHE A 60 0.87 -1.43 21.89
C PHE A 60 1.27 -2.84 21.46
N ALA A 61 1.26 -3.80 22.39
CA ALA A 61 1.69 -5.16 22.11
C ALA A 61 0.74 -5.89 21.15
N SER A 62 -0.58 -5.68 21.26
CA SER A 62 -1.57 -6.26 20.34
C SER A 62 -1.44 -5.73 18.91
N GLN A 63 -0.83 -4.55 18.72
CA GLN A 63 -0.69 -3.94 17.40
C GLN A 63 0.22 -4.73 16.46
N LEU A 64 1.13 -5.53 17.02
CA LEU A 64 2.10 -6.29 16.27
C LEU A 64 1.66 -7.73 16.00
N ASP A 65 0.46 -8.10 16.43
CA ASP A 65 -0.04 -9.46 16.25
C ASP A 65 -0.75 -9.63 14.92
N LEU A 66 -0.18 -10.46 14.04
CA LEU A 66 -0.73 -10.85 12.74
C LEU A 66 -2.07 -11.57 12.85
N GLY A 67 -2.34 -12.28 13.95
CA GLY A 67 -3.62 -12.98 14.15
C GLY A 67 -4.77 -12.08 14.58
N ASN A 68 -4.54 -10.79 14.83
CA ASN A 68 -5.60 -9.84 15.15
C ASN A 68 -5.95 -8.99 13.93
N GLU A 69 -7.21 -8.59 13.85
CA GLU A 69 -7.67 -7.62 12.88
C GLU A 69 -7.67 -6.20 13.47
N ASN A 70 -7.82 -5.17 12.63
CA ASN A 70 -7.86 -3.76 13.05
C ASN A 70 -6.64 -3.35 13.91
N VAL A 71 -5.48 -3.90 13.59
CA VAL A 71 -4.18 -3.61 14.22
C VAL A 71 -3.13 -3.27 13.17
N LEU A 72 -1.99 -2.74 13.60
CA LEU A 72 -0.90 -2.38 12.69
C LEU A 72 -0.41 -3.57 11.84
N ALA A 73 -0.45 -4.79 12.35
CA ALA A 73 -0.10 -6.00 11.61
C ALA A 73 -1.05 -6.27 10.43
N SER A 74 -2.38 -6.29 10.66
CA SER A 74 -3.39 -6.40 9.60
C SER A 74 -3.30 -5.26 8.57
N TRP A 75 -3.02 -4.02 9.00
CA TRP A 75 -2.74 -2.90 8.08
C TRP A 75 -1.52 -3.19 7.21
N TYR A 76 -0.44 -3.67 7.81
CA TYR A 76 0.80 -3.97 7.09
C TYR A 76 0.56 -5.07 6.05
N SER A 77 -0.10 -6.17 6.43
CA SER A 77 -0.48 -7.26 5.52
C SER A 77 -1.33 -6.72 4.36
N SER A 78 -2.39 -5.97 4.66
CA SER A 78 -3.26 -5.35 3.65
C SER A 78 -2.49 -4.45 2.69
N MET A 79 -1.59 -3.60 3.19
CA MET A 79 -0.78 -2.70 2.35
C MET A 79 0.32 -3.43 1.57
N LEU A 80 0.84 -4.55 2.08
CA LEU A 80 1.77 -5.42 1.36
C LEU A 80 1.06 -6.09 0.18
N ILE A 81 -0.17 -6.56 0.37
CA ILE A 81 -1.01 -7.09 -0.72
C ILE A 81 -1.34 -5.97 -1.71
N PHE A 82 -1.66 -4.76 -1.25
CA PHE A 82 -1.88 -3.61 -2.14
C PHE A 82 -0.64 -3.27 -2.98
N LEU A 83 0.56 -3.39 -2.40
CA LEU A 83 1.81 -3.24 -3.14
C LEU A 83 1.93 -4.29 -4.26
N LEU A 84 1.49 -5.53 -4.06
CA LEU A 84 1.42 -6.53 -5.13
C LEU A 84 0.49 -6.09 -6.27
N ALA A 85 -0.64 -5.46 -5.96
CA ALA A 85 -1.53 -4.89 -6.97
C ALA A 85 -0.82 -3.81 -7.80
N ILE A 86 -0.12 -2.88 -7.14
CA ILE A 86 0.68 -1.84 -7.81
C ILE A 86 1.77 -2.48 -8.69
N MET A 87 2.52 -3.45 -8.15
CA MET A 87 3.61 -4.12 -8.88
C MET A 87 3.08 -4.90 -10.08
N SER A 88 1.93 -5.55 -9.94
CA SER A 88 1.24 -6.21 -11.05
C SER A 88 0.85 -5.21 -12.14
N PHE A 89 0.30 -4.05 -11.76
CA PHE A 89 -0.01 -2.99 -12.71
C PHE A 89 1.23 -2.42 -13.41
N ILE A 90 2.37 -2.33 -12.70
CA ILE A 90 3.66 -1.96 -13.30
C ILE A 90 4.09 -3.02 -14.33
N CYS A 91 3.97 -4.30 -14.02
CA CYS A 91 4.25 -5.40 -14.96
C CYS A 91 3.34 -5.34 -16.20
N PHE A 92 2.05 -5.01 -16.03
CA PHE A 92 1.14 -4.75 -17.15
C PHE A 92 1.67 -3.65 -18.07
N ILE A 93 2.08 -2.50 -17.52
CA ILE A 93 2.63 -1.38 -18.31
C ILE A 93 3.93 -1.81 -19.02
N ALA A 94 4.79 -2.56 -18.32
CA ALA A 94 6.05 -3.03 -18.87
C ALA A 94 5.84 -3.96 -20.08
N ASP A 95 4.90 -4.90 -19.98
CA ASP A 95 4.58 -5.81 -21.08
C ASP A 95 3.79 -5.13 -22.21
N LEU A 96 2.89 -4.20 -21.88
CA LEU A 96 2.14 -3.43 -22.88
C LEU A 96 3.06 -2.63 -23.80
N LYS A 97 4.19 -2.12 -23.28
CA LYS A 97 5.20 -1.44 -24.12
C LYS A 97 5.97 -2.37 -25.05
N LYS A 98 5.92 -3.69 -24.81
CA LYS A 98 6.76 -4.70 -25.48
C LYS A 98 6.01 -5.69 -26.36
N HIS A 99 4.68 -5.64 -26.40
CA HIS A 99 3.92 -6.62 -27.17
C HIS A 99 4.35 -6.59 -28.64
N GLN A 100 4.82 -7.74 -29.13
CA GLN A 100 5.22 -7.93 -30.54
C GLN A 100 4.16 -8.70 -31.33
N SER A 101 3.22 -9.33 -30.64
CA SER A 101 2.15 -10.14 -31.23
C SER A 101 0.81 -9.88 -30.53
N GLN A 102 -0.30 -10.17 -31.20
CA GLN A 102 -1.63 -10.11 -30.58
C GLN A 102 -1.75 -11.04 -29.37
N ARG A 103 -1.09 -12.21 -29.42
CA ARG A 103 -1.04 -13.13 -28.28
C ARG A 103 -0.40 -12.46 -27.07
N ASP A 104 0.74 -11.79 -27.25
CA ASP A 104 1.43 -11.12 -26.15
C ASP A 104 0.58 -9.99 -25.59
N PHE A 105 -0.12 -9.25 -26.45
CA PHE A 105 -1.07 -8.21 -26.04
C PHE A 105 -2.17 -8.75 -25.12
N TYR A 106 -2.84 -9.86 -25.47
CA TYR A 106 -3.85 -10.46 -24.61
C TYR A 106 -3.26 -11.02 -23.31
N LEU A 107 -2.05 -11.59 -23.35
CA LEU A 107 -1.40 -12.13 -22.15
C LEU A 107 -1.05 -11.03 -21.13
N CYS A 108 -0.78 -9.80 -21.58
CA CYS A 108 -0.54 -8.65 -20.69
C CYS A 108 -1.72 -8.44 -19.72
N PHE A 109 -2.96 -8.66 -20.16
CA PHE A 109 -4.15 -8.42 -19.33
C PHE A 109 -4.23 -9.33 -18.10
N GLY A 110 -3.50 -10.44 -18.04
CA GLY A 110 -3.41 -11.24 -16.81
C GLY A 110 -2.84 -10.45 -15.63
N TRP A 111 -1.91 -9.53 -15.89
CA TRP A 111 -1.41 -8.60 -14.87
C TRP A 111 -2.51 -7.64 -14.36
N LEU A 112 -3.46 -7.23 -15.20
CA LEU A 112 -4.61 -6.43 -14.74
C LEU A 112 -5.57 -7.27 -13.90
N VAL A 113 -5.80 -8.53 -14.26
CA VAL A 113 -6.59 -9.45 -13.44
C VAL A 113 -5.98 -9.60 -12.04
N PHE A 114 -4.66 -9.78 -11.94
CA PHE A 114 -3.97 -9.82 -10.65
C PHE A 114 -4.01 -8.48 -9.90
N THR A 115 -3.94 -7.36 -10.61
CA THR A 115 -4.10 -6.03 -9.99
C THR A 115 -5.45 -5.94 -9.28
N VAL A 116 -6.52 -6.37 -9.94
CA VAL A 116 -7.88 -6.38 -9.38
C VAL A 116 -7.95 -7.34 -8.20
N ILE A 117 -7.48 -8.59 -8.36
CA ILE A 117 -7.47 -9.60 -7.31
C ILE A 117 -6.76 -9.11 -6.05
N PHE A 118 -5.52 -8.63 -6.15
CA PHE A 118 -4.76 -8.15 -4.99
C PHE A 118 -5.36 -6.88 -4.39
N THR A 119 -6.03 -6.03 -5.19
CA THR A 119 -6.77 -4.89 -4.64
C THR A 119 -7.93 -5.37 -3.77
N PHE A 120 -8.68 -6.38 -4.21
CA PHE A 120 -9.76 -6.97 -3.43
C PHE A 120 -9.26 -7.72 -2.20
N LEU A 121 -8.19 -8.50 -2.30
CA LEU A 121 -7.57 -9.16 -1.14
C LEU A 121 -7.07 -8.14 -0.12
N SER A 122 -6.45 -7.04 -0.57
CA SER A 122 -6.04 -5.95 0.33
C SER A 122 -7.24 -5.32 1.04
N PHE A 123 -8.34 -5.11 0.33
CA PHE A 123 -9.58 -4.59 0.90
C PHE A 123 -10.17 -5.54 1.93
N ASP A 124 -10.16 -6.83 1.60
CA ASP A 124 -10.69 -7.89 2.44
C ASP A 124 -9.87 -8.09 3.71
N GLU A 125 -8.54 -8.11 3.62
CA GLU A 125 -7.61 -8.22 4.75
C GLU A 125 -7.84 -7.15 5.83
N LEU A 126 -8.16 -5.93 5.42
CA LEU A 126 -8.43 -4.85 6.37
C LEU A 126 -9.91 -4.79 6.79
N GLY A 127 -10.79 -5.24 5.91
CA GLY A 127 -12.23 -5.06 6.04
C GLY A 127 -12.99 -6.28 6.56
N SER A 128 -12.33 -7.43 6.61
CA SER A 128 -12.93 -8.76 6.77
C SER A 128 -14.26 -8.86 5.98
N PHE A 129 -14.21 -8.42 4.73
CA PHE A 129 -15.44 -8.17 3.97
C PHE A 129 -16.17 -9.46 3.65
N HIS A 130 -15.43 -10.51 3.32
CA HIS A 130 -16.00 -11.82 3.05
C HIS A 130 -16.63 -12.44 4.31
N GLU A 131 -16.07 -12.25 5.50
CA GLU A 131 -16.66 -12.76 6.74
C GLU A 131 -17.97 -12.04 7.07
N ARG A 132 -17.98 -10.70 6.93
CA ARG A 132 -19.19 -9.88 7.11
C ARG A 132 -20.32 -10.29 6.16
N ILE A 133 -19.99 -10.61 4.91
CA ILE A 133 -20.98 -11.17 3.96
C ILE A 133 -21.45 -12.55 4.44
N GLY A 134 -20.53 -13.41 4.89
CA GLY A 134 -20.86 -14.73 5.42
C GLY A 134 -21.87 -14.66 6.57
N ILE A 135 -21.70 -13.70 7.47
CA ILE A 135 -22.61 -13.47 8.60
C ILE A 135 -23.99 -13.05 8.11
N LEU A 136 -24.09 -12.09 7.18
CA LEU A 136 -25.38 -11.72 6.57
C LEU A 136 -26.12 -12.93 5.96
N TYR A 137 -25.41 -13.77 5.20
CA TYR A 137 -26.02 -14.97 4.61
C TYR A 137 -26.41 -16.02 5.65
N SER A 138 -25.64 -16.16 6.73
CA SER A 138 -25.95 -17.10 7.83
C SER A 138 -27.19 -16.68 8.62
N LEU A 139 -27.43 -15.37 8.76
CA LEU A 139 -28.62 -14.83 9.42
C LEU A 139 -29.89 -15.04 8.56
N GLU A 140 -29.76 -15.01 7.23
CA GLU A 140 -30.87 -15.22 6.31
C GLU A 140 -31.18 -16.71 6.02
N SER A 141 -30.21 -17.61 6.18
CA SER A 141 -30.37 -19.04 5.83
C SER A 141 -30.22 -19.95 7.04
N VAL A 142 -31.33 -20.60 7.42
CA VAL A 142 -31.44 -21.60 8.49
C VAL A 142 -30.30 -22.65 8.39
N GLY A 143 -29.25 -22.46 9.20
CA GLY A 143 -28.24 -23.46 9.57
C GLY A 143 -27.27 -24.00 8.49
N LYS A 144 -27.43 -23.65 7.20
CA LYS A 144 -26.59 -24.16 6.10
C LYS A 144 -25.75 -23.10 5.37
N GLY A 145 -25.93 -21.82 5.66
CA GLY A 145 -25.28 -20.71 4.95
C GLY A 145 -23.77 -20.61 5.15
N SER A 146 -23.28 -20.83 6.38
CA SER A 146 -21.86 -20.61 6.72
C SER A 146 -20.92 -21.60 6.03
N ALA A 147 -21.29 -22.88 5.97
CA ALA A 147 -20.47 -23.91 5.33
C ALA A 147 -20.38 -23.75 3.80
N LEU A 148 -21.47 -23.32 3.16
CA LEU A 148 -21.49 -23.06 1.71
C LEU A 148 -20.66 -21.82 1.36
N TRP A 149 -20.75 -20.77 2.18
CA TRP A 149 -19.96 -19.55 2.01
C TRP A 149 -18.46 -19.80 2.19
N SER A 150 -18.05 -20.48 3.27
CA SER A 150 -16.64 -20.87 3.48
C SER A 150 -16.10 -21.72 2.33
N SER A 151 -16.89 -22.67 1.82
CA SER A 151 -16.50 -23.48 0.66
C SER A 151 -16.33 -22.65 -0.61
N LEU A 152 -17.16 -21.62 -0.81
CA LEU A 152 -17.06 -20.71 -1.95
C LEU A 152 -15.77 -19.87 -1.87
N VAL A 153 -15.43 -19.33 -0.70
CA VAL A 153 -14.20 -18.57 -0.49
C VAL A 153 -12.97 -19.44 -0.82
N LYS A 154 -12.92 -20.67 -0.28
CA LYS A 154 -11.85 -21.64 -0.57
C LYS A 154 -11.74 -21.97 -2.07
N LEU A 155 -12.87 -22.13 -2.74
CA LEU A 155 -12.91 -22.36 -4.19
C LEU A 155 -12.33 -21.17 -4.95
N VAL A 156 -12.69 -19.93 -4.59
CA VAL A 156 -12.19 -18.71 -5.23
C VAL A 156 -10.67 -18.59 -5.03
N VAL A 157 -10.16 -18.80 -3.82
CA VAL A 157 -8.72 -18.79 -3.53
C VAL A 157 -7.99 -19.88 -4.34
N GLY A 158 -8.54 -21.09 -4.39
CA GLY A 158 -7.99 -22.18 -5.20
C GLY A 158 -7.97 -21.87 -6.70
N MET A 159 -9.04 -21.28 -7.24
CA MET A 159 -9.10 -20.85 -8.63
C MET A 159 -8.09 -19.74 -8.91
N MET A 160 -7.89 -18.80 -7.99
CA MET A 160 -6.89 -17.76 -8.09
C MET A 160 -5.47 -18.34 -8.10
N ALA A 161 -5.15 -19.25 -7.18
CA ALA A 161 -3.87 -19.96 -7.17
C ALA A 161 -3.62 -20.75 -8.47
N GLY A 162 -4.66 -21.41 -9.00
CA GLY A 162 -4.60 -22.14 -10.27
C GLY A 162 -4.37 -21.21 -11.46
N ALA A 163 -5.12 -20.12 -11.55
CA ALA A 163 -4.96 -19.10 -12.59
C ALA A 163 -3.58 -18.45 -12.51
N PHE A 164 -3.10 -18.15 -11.31
CA PHE A 164 -1.78 -17.58 -11.06
C PHE A 164 -0.66 -18.50 -11.52
N SER A 165 -0.78 -19.80 -11.21
CA SER A 165 0.18 -20.83 -11.61
C SER A 165 0.19 -21.04 -13.12
N LEU A 166 -0.99 -21.17 -13.74
CA LEU A 166 -1.12 -21.42 -15.18
C LEU A 166 -0.64 -20.23 -16.00
N TRP A 167 -1.14 -19.04 -15.69
CA TRP A 167 -0.74 -17.81 -16.37
C TRP A 167 0.75 -17.51 -16.11
N GLY A 168 1.20 -17.65 -14.86
CA GLY A 168 2.59 -17.49 -14.46
C GLY A 168 3.52 -18.42 -15.24
N TRP A 169 3.15 -19.69 -15.40
CA TRP A 169 3.89 -20.62 -16.25
C TRP A 169 3.97 -20.15 -17.71
N ILE A 170 2.83 -19.75 -18.30
CA ILE A 170 2.79 -19.32 -19.71
C ILE A 170 3.69 -18.12 -19.97
N VAL A 171 3.62 -17.10 -19.10
CA VAL A 171 4.29 -15.81 -19.29
C VAL A 171 5.74 -15.85 -18.78
N THR A 172 5.98 -16.49 -17.64
CA THR A 172 7.26 -16.40 -16.93
C THR A 172 8.16 -17.62 -17.09
N ARG A 173 7.78 -18.68 -17.83
CA ARG A 173 8.66 -19.86 -18.08
C ARG A 173 10.04 -19.53 -18.66
N ARG A 174 10.18 -18.38 -19.32
CA ARG A 174 11.47 -17.89 -19.85
C ARG A 174 12.36 -17.24 -18.77
N TYR A 175 11.81 -17.00 -17.58
CA TYR A 175 12.43 -16.37 -16.43
C TYR A 175 12.36 -17.32 -15.22
N PRO A 176 13.25 -18.33 -15.15
CA PRO A 176 13.13 -19.44 -14.18
C PRO A 176 13.14 -18.98 -12.71
N TYR A 177 13.82 -17.88 -12.38
CA TYR A 177 13.82 -17.34 -11.02
C TYR A 177 12.47 -16.72 -10.64
N VAL A 178 11.83 -15.98 -11.56
CA VAL A 178 10.48 -15.42 -11.35
C VAL A 178 9.50 -16.56 -11.12
N LEU A 179 9.55 -17.58 -11.98
CA LEU A 179 8.66 -18.73 -11.89
C LEU A 179 8.84 -19.48 -10.55
N LYS A 180 10.07 -19.71 -10.09
CA LYS A 180 10.34 -20.36 -8.80
C LYS A 180 9.76 -19.58 -7.62
N LEU A 181 9.92 -18.26 -7.62
CA LEU A 181 9.36 -17.39 -6.57
C LEU A 181 7.82 -17.35 -6.61
N MET A 182 7.22 -17.33 -7.81
CA MET A 182 5.77 -17.43 -7.93
C MET A 182 5.25 -18.78 -7.40
N ILE A 183 5.90 -19.90 -7.77
CA ILE A 183 5.52 -21.23 -7.28
C ILE A 183 5.66 -21.30 -5.75
N LEU A 184 6.77 -20.81 -5.19
CA LEU A 184 6.96 -20.76 -3.74
C LEU A 184 5.85 -19.94 -3.06
N GLY A 185 5.51 -18.77 -3.62
CA GLY A 185 4.42 -17.94 -3.10
C GLY A 185 3.08 -18.67 -3.11
N VAL A 186 2.71 -19.30 -4.23
CA VAL A 186 1.47 -20.08 -4.33
C VAL A 186 1.44 -21.24 -3.35
N LEU A 187 2.54 -21.99 -3.21
CA LEU A 187 2.61 -23.12 -2.28
C LEU A 187 2.43 -22.66 -0.83
N LEU A 188 3.07 -21.54 -0.45
CA LEU A 188 2.91 -20.96 0.88
C LEU A 188 1.47 -20.49 1.13
N LEU A 189 0.81 -19.86 0.14
CA LEU A 189 -0.59 -19.45 0.27
C LEU A 189 -1.53 -20.66 0.40
N LEU A 190 -1.24 -21.74 -0.33
CA LEU A 190 -1.99 -22.99 -0.18
C LEU A 190 -1.77 -23.64 1.19
N CYS A 191 -0.61 -23.43 1.83
CA CYS A 191 -0.41 -23.87 3.22
C CYS A 191 -1.37 -23.15 4.17
N VAL A 192 -1.57 -21.83 4.03
CA VAL A 192 -2.55 -21.07 4.82
C VAL A 192 -3.93 -21.72 4.71
N GLN A 193 -4.38 -22.01 3.49
CA GLN A 193 -5.68 -22.66 3.27
C GLN A 193 -5.81 -24.05 3.91
N VAL A 194 -4.68 -24.77 4.07
CA VAL A 194 -4.64 -26.03 4.80
C VAL A 194 -4.78 -25.79 6.31
N PHE A 195 -4.07 -24.79 6.87
CA PHE A 195 -4.18 -24.41 8.28
C PHE A 195 -5.61 -23.98 8.63
N GLU A 196 -6.19 -23.06 7.86
CA GLU A 196 -7.58 -22.59 7.93
C GLU A 196 -8.64 -23.71 7.81
N SER A 197 -8.30 -24.80 7.12
CA SER A 197 -9.20 -25.96 7.01
C SER A 197 -9.07 -26.95 8.17
N ILE A 198 -7.91 -26.97 8.82
CA ILE A 198 -7.62 -27.84 9.96
C ILE A 198 -8.11 -27.20 11.26
N GLU A 199 -7.96 -25.88 11.40
CA GLU A 199 -8.25 -25.16 12.64
C GLU A 199 -9.64 -25.44 13.20
N PRO A 200 -10.75 -25.28 12.46
CA PRO A 200 -12.09 -25.55 12.99
C PRO A 200 -12.34 -27.02 13.35
N VAL A 201 -11.52 -27.95 12.83
CA VAL A 201 -11.63 -29.39 13.11
C VAL A 201 -10.96 -29.74 14.44
N ILE A 202 -9.85 -29.08 14.76
CA ILE A 202 -9.07 -29.35 15.98
C ILE A 202 -9.52 -28.46 17.14
N TRP A 203 -9.74 -27.17 16.89
CA TRP A 203 -10.16 -26.17 17.87
C TRP A 203 -11.54 -25.66 17.46
N GLN A 204 -12.58 -26.32 18.00
CA GLN A 204 -13.97 -26.02 17.63
C GLN A 204 -14.38 -24.61 18.11
N PRO A 205 -14.93 -23.76 17.22
CA PRO A 205 -15.45 -22.44 17.59
C PRO A 205 -16.57 -22.53 18.63
N GLY A 206 -16.43 -21.83 19.76
CA GLY A 206 -17.46 -21.62 20.78
C GLY A 206 -17.15 -22.09 22.21
N LEU A 207 -15.92 -22.52 22.52
CA LEU A 207 -15.55 -22.95 23.88
C LEU A 207 -14.75 -21.89 24.69
N GLY A 208 -14.41 -20.75 24.07
CA GLY A 208 -13.83 -19.60 24.76
C GLY A 208 -12.38 -19.78 25.24
N GLN A 209 -11.70 -20.86 24.82
CA GLN A 209 -10.29 -21.14 25.11
C GLN A 209 -9.44 -21.33 23.84
N GLU A 210 -10.01 -21.10 22.65
CA GLU A 210 -9.39 -21.45 21.35
C GLU A 210 -8.01 -20.81 21.13
N GLU A 211 -7.86 -19.50 21.38
CA GLU A 211 -6.56 -18.82 21.25
C GLU A 211 -5.51 -19.26 22.28
N ILE A 212 -5.96 -19.70 23.46
CA ILE A 212 -5.09 -20.15 24.55
C ILE A 212 -4.57 -21.57 24.23
N ASP A 213 -5.45 -22.42 23.70
CA ASP A 213 -5.19 -23.83 23.42
C ASP A 213 -4.51 -24.06 22.06
N LYS A 214 -4.66 -23.15 21.09
CA LYS A 214 -3.99 -23.21 19.78
C LYS A 214 -2.47 -23.16 19.99
N PRO A 215 -1.67 -24.13 19.50
CA PRO A 215 -0.22 -24.09 19.63
C PRO A 215 0.35 -22.81 19.02
N LEU A 216 1.23 -22.11 19.74
CA LEU A 216 1.85 -20.88 19.26
C LEU A 216 2.52 -21.06 17.88
N THR A 217 3.15 -22.22 17.68
CA THR A 217 3.79 -22.57 16.41
C THR A 217 2.79 -22.66 15.27
N PHE A 218 1.54 -23.07 15.52
CA PHE A 218 0.52 -23.15 14.48
C PHE A 218 0.23 -21.75 13.93
N THR A 219 -0.13 -20.80 14.79
CA THR A 219 -0.37 -19.40 14.38
C THR A 219 0.86 -18.81 13.70
N LEU A 220 2.07 -19.01 14.23
CA LEU A 220 3.29 -18.50 13.59
C LEU A 220 3.56 -19.11 12.20
N PHE A 221 3.19 -20.37 11.97
CA PHE A 221 3.34 -20.99 10.65
C PHE A 221 2.27 -20.55 9.67
N GLU A 222 1.03 -20.42 10.13
CA GLU A 222 -0.10 -19.89 9.37
C GLU A 222 0.21 -18.47 8.87
N GLU A 223 0.31 -17.51 9.81
CA GLU A 223 0.62 -16.11 9.55
C GLU A 223 1.96 -15.91 8.84
N GLY A 224 2.97 -16.68 9.25
CA GLY A 224 4.30 -16.63 8.66
C GLY A 224 4.33 -17.11 7.22
N SER A 225 3.55 -18.14 6.89
CA SER A 225 3.44 -18.64 5.52
C SER A 225 2.74 -17.63 4.62
N GLU A 226 1.72 -16.93 5.12
CA GLU A 226 1.01 -15.89 4.40
C GLU A 226 1.93 -14.72 4.03
N ILE A 227 2.54 -14.06 5.01
CA ILE A 227 3.40 -12.89 4.73
C ILE A 227 4.65 -13.27 3.91
N CYS A 228 5.15 -14.51 4.04
CA CYS A 228 6.22 -15.03 3.19
C CYS A 228 5.74 -15.29 1.75
N SER A 229 4.48 -15.69 1.56
CA SER A 229 3.88 -15.78 0.22
C SER A 229 3.90 -14.42 -0.46
N TRP A 230 3.43 -13.39 0.23
CA TRP A 230 3.40 -12.02 -0.28
C TRP A 230 4.79 -11.47 -0.60
N LEU A 231 5.77 -11.72 0.26
CA LEU A 231 7.18 -11.38 0.00
C LEU A 231 7.72 -12.09 -1.25
N SER A 232 7.43 -13.39 -1.41
CA SER A 232 7.87 -14.18 -2.56
C SER A 232 7.25 -13.66 -3.86
N CYS A 233 5.95 -13.36 -3.86
CA CYS A 233 5.24 -12.77 -4.99
C CYS A 233 5.77 -11.37 -5.32
N CYS A 234 6.02 -10.53 -4.32
CA CYS A 234 6.57 -9.18 -4.50
C CYS A 234 7.95 -9.23 -5.14
N SER A 235 8.80 -10.15 -4.66
CA SER A 235 10.12 -10.41 -5.25
C SER A 235 10.00 -10.88 -6.69
N ALA A 236 9.08 -11.79 -6.99
CA ALA A 236 8.84 -12.28 -8.34
C ALA A 236 8.44 -11.15 -9.29
N PHE A 237 7.50 -10.28 -8.89
CA PHE A 237 7.01 -9.18 -9.73
C PHE A 237 8.08 -8.11 -9.93
N GLY A 238 8.83 -7.77 -8.89
CA GLY A 238 9.95 -6.83 -9.01
C GLY A 238 11.03 -7.34 -9.97
N VAL A 239 11.42 -8.62 -9.82
CA VAL A 239 12.41 -9.24 -10.72
C VAL A 239 11.87 -9.33 -12.14
N TYR A 240 10.59 -9.69 -12.32
CA TYR A 240 9.94 -9.71 -13.62
C TYR A 240 9.95 -8.33 -14.26
N ALA A 241 9.52 -7.29 -13.55
CA ALA A 241 9.53 -5.92 -14.04
C ALA A 241 10.94 -5.53 -14.52
N ILE A 242 12.00 -5.77 -13.74
CA ILE A 242 13.38 -5.47 -14.16
C ILE A 242 13.75 -6.20 -15.47
N PHE A 243 13.46 -7.49 -15.60
CA PHE A 243 13.76 -8.25 -16.82
C PHE A 243 12.92 -7.80 -18.02
N ALA A 244 11.63 -7.62 -17.78
CA ALA A 244 10.66 -7.07 -18.71
C ALA A 244 10.96 -5.62 -19.04
N LEU A 245 11.93 -4.96 -18.40
CA LEU A 245 12.43 -3.65 -18.77
C LEU A 245 13.75 -3.71 -19.52
N ARG A 246 14.73 -4.51 -19.09
CA ARG A 246 16.05 -4.60 -19.76
C ARG A 246 16.01 -5.05 -21.22
N LYS A 247 15.01 -5.83 -21.64
CA LYS A 247 14.92 -6.40 -23.00
C LYS A 247 14.53 -5.39 -24.11
N SER A 248 14.22 -4.12 -23.83
CA SER A 248 13.70 -3.15 -24.83
C SER A 248 14.75 -2.53 -25.76
N GLY A 249 15.99 -3.00 -25.72
CA GLY A 249 16.82 -2.94 -26.92
C GLY A 249 17.91 -1.88 -27.01
N ASP A 250 18.39 -1.31 -25.90
CA ASP A 250 19.63 -0.53 -25.96
C ASP A 250 20.62 -0.94 -24.85
N ARG A 251 21.63 -1.72 -25.23
CA ARG A 251 22.69 -2.19 -24.32
C ARG A 251 23.55 -1.04 -23.76
N GLN A 252 23.48 0.15 -24.36
CA GLN A 252 24.21 1.34 -23.91
C GLN A 252 23.42 2.22 -22.92
N GLN A 253 22.10 2.02 -22.76
CA GLN A 253 21.28 2.71 -21.74
C GLN A 253 21.03 1.82 -20.50
N ALA A 254 22.06 1.09 -20.05
CA ALA A 254 21.99 0.21 -18.90
C ALA A 254 21.75 0.93 -17.54
N SER A 255 21.58 2.26 -17.54
CA SER A 255 21.28 3.10 -16.39
C SER A 255 19.82 3.58 -16.31
N CYS A 256 18.97 3.27 -17.30
CA CYS A 256 17.64 3.90 -17.36
C CYS A 256 16.61 3.17 -16.48
N ASP A 257 16.17 3.88 -15.45
CA ASP A 257 14.91 3.64 -14.73
C ASP A 257 13.76 3.48 -15.74
N LEU A 258 12.74 2.65 -15.44
CA LEU A 258 11.54 2.62 -16.27
C LEU A 258 10.88 3.99 -16.19
N GLU A 259 10.97 4.73 -17.30
CA GLU A 259 10.29 6.00 -17.46
C GLU A 259 8.88 5.71 -18.00
N VAL A 260 7.87 5.83 -17.13
CA VAL A 260 6.48 5.86 -17.58
C VAL A 260 6.12 7.31 -17.83
N ILE A 261 6.02 7.67 -19.10
CA ILE A 261 5.61 9.00 -19.55
C ILE A 261 4.09 8.96 -19.76
N ILE A 262 3.37 9.69 -18.93
CA ILE A 262 1.91 9.82 -19.02
C ILE A 262 1.58 11.30 -19.21
N PRO A 263 0.80 11.69 -20.24
CA PRO A 263 0.31 13.06 -20.33
C PRO A 263 -0.41 13.45 -19.04
N LEU A 264 -0.12 14.63 -18.48
CA LEU A 264 -0.67 15.05 -17.18
C LEU A 264 -2.19 14.98 -17.15
N LYS A 265 -2.85 15.41 -18.24
CA LYS A 265 -4.31 15.32 -18.38
C LYS A 265 -4.80 13.88 -18.19
N THR A 266 -4.15 12.92 -18.86
CA THR A 266 -4.46 11.49 -18.74
C THR A 266 -4.22 10.98 -17.33
N GLY A 267 -3.09 11.33 -16.70
CA GLY A 267 -2.80 10.96 -15.32
C GLY A 267 -3.85 11.49 -14.33
N LEU A 268 -4.25 12.75 -14.46
CA LEU A 268 -5.32 13.35 -13.66
C LEU A 268 -6.68 12.68 -13.91
N HIS A 269 -6.99 12.29 -15.15
CA HIS A 269 -8.22 11.54 -15.45
C HIS A 269 -8.21 10.14 -14.82
N ILE A 270 -7.09 9.42 -14.88
CA ILE A 270 -6.95 8.10 -14.26
C ILE A 270 -7.15 8.22 -12.75
N VAL A 271 -6.43 9.14 -12.10
CA VAL A 271 -6.52 9.34 -10.65
C VAL A 271 -7.89 9.86 -10.24
N GLY A 272 -8.46 10.81 -10.97
CA GLY A 272 -9.82 11.31 -10.71
C GLY A 272 -10.88 10.22 -10.82
N ARG A 273 -10.79 9.34 -11.83
CA ARG A 273 -11.68 8.18 -11.96
C ARG A 273 -11.45 7.16 -10.85
N GLY A 274 -10.20 6.88 -10.48
CA GLY A 274 -9.86 5.99 -9.38
C GLY A 274 -10.43 6.49 -8.05
N VAL A 275 -10.23 7.77 -7.73
CA VAL A 275 -10.83 8.44 -6.56
C VAL A 275 -12.36 8.36 -6.61
N LEU A 276 -12.99 8.60 -7.76
CA LEU A 276 -14.45 8.47 -7.87
C LEU A 276 -14.93 7.04 -7.60
N ILE A 277 -14.28 6.03 -8.18
CA ILE A 277 -14.63 4.61 -7.97
C ILE A 277 -14.45 4.22 -6.50
N LEU A 278 -13.35 4.62 -5.87
CA LEU A 278 -13.12 4.38 -4.44
C LEU A 278 -14.17 5.08 -3.57
N GLY A 279 -14.54 6.33 -3.91
CA GLY A 279 -15.57 7.08 -3.19
C GLY A 279 -16.95 6.42 -3.31
N LEU A 280 -17.32 5.98 -4.52
CA LEU A 280 -18.56 5.21 -4.73
C LEU A 280 -18.53 3.88 -3.99
N GLY A 281 -17.40 3.16 -3.99
CA GLY A 281 -17.21 1.94 -3.21
C GLY A 281 -17.43 2.17 -1.71
N MET A 282 -16.79 3.21 -1.15
CA MET A 282 -16.96 3.58 0.26
C MET A 282 -18.41 3.92 0.59
N MET A 283 -19.08 4.68 -0.27
CA MET A 283 -20.51 5.00 -0.10
C MET A 283 -21.38 3.75 -0.12
N LEU A 284 -21.12 2.80 -1.04
CA LEU A 284 -21.85 1.54 -1.11
C LEU A 284 -21.67 0.72 0.16
N ILE A 285 -20.42 0.57 0.65
CA ILE A 285 -20.14 -0.14 1.92
C ILE A 285 -20.87 0.52 3.10
N GLN A 286 -20.84 1.84 3.19
CA GLN A 286 -21.57 2.57 4.24
C GLN A 286 -23.09 2.39 4.13
N MET A 287 -23.64 2.34 2.91
CA MET A 287 -25.07 2.12 2.66
C MET A 287 -25.51 0.69 2.95
N MET A 288 -24.62 -0.30 2.80
CA MET A 288 -24.89 -1.69 3.18
C MET A 288 -25.08 -1.85 4.70
N GLY A 289 -24.65 -0.88 5.50
CA GLY A 289 -24.95 -0.87 6.93
C GLY A 289 -24.38 -2.09 7.65
N LEU A 290 -23.16 -2.52 7.28
CA LEU A 290 -22.44 -3.62 7.95
C LEU A 290 -22.04 -3.31 9.42
N GLU A 291 -22.64 -2.27 10.01
CA GLU A 291 -22.46 -1.84 11.39
C GLU A 291 -23.20 -2.77 12.34
N GLY A 292 -22.52 -3.27 13.37
CA GLY A 292 -23.15 -4.03 14.46
C GLY A 292 -23.13 -5.55 14.30
N ILE A 293 -22.40 -6.07 13.31
CA ILE A 293 -21.99 -7.48 13.34
C ILE A 293 -20.91 -7.59 14.42
N ALA A 294 -21.24 -8.30 15.51
CA ALA A 294 -20.37 -8.46 16.68
C ALA A 294 -19.28 -9.49 16.38
N GLY A 295 -18.02 -9.10 16.57
CA GLY A 295 -16.82 -9.89 16.32
C GLY A 295 -15.60 -8.97 16.29
N ASP A 296 -14.39 -9.52 16.34
CA ASP A 296 -13.13 -8.77 16.16
C ASP A 296 -12.89 -8.48 14.67
N ASP A 297 -13.96 -8.10 13.94
CA ASP A 297 -14.02 -8.12 12.49
C ASP A 297 -13.49 -6.79 11.90
N GLY A 298 -12.73 -6.86 10.81
CA GLY A 298 -12.05 -5.77 10.12
C GLY A 298 -13.01 -4.66 9.70
N ILE A 299 -12.54 -3.43 9.54
CA ILE A 299 -13.39 -2.26 9.22
C ILE A 299 -13.19 -1.86 7.75
N PRO A 300 -14.08 -2.29 6.81
CA PRO A 300 -13.82 -2.08 5.39
C PRO A 300 -13.81 -0.60 5.01
N GLU A 301 -14.51 0.27 5.74
CA GLU A 301 -14.46 1.71 5.51
C GLU A 301 -13.07 2.29 5.68
N ASN A 302 -12.26 1.75 6.61
CA ASN A 302 -10.91 2.25 6.90
C ASN A 302 -9.93 2.02 5.74
N TRP A 303 -10.23 1.06 4.85
CA TRP A 303 -9.37 0.74 3.71
C TRP A 303 -9.28 1.91 2.72
N PHE A 304 -10.39 2.59 2.45
CA PHE A 304 -10.45 3.65 1.44
C PHE A 304 -9.52 4.85 1.75
N PRO A 305 -9.60 5.53 2.92
CA PRO A 305 -8.68 6.60 3.25
C PRO A 305 -7.25 6.06 3.47
N SER A 306 -7.09 4.83 3.96
CA SER A 306 -5.76 4.22 4.12
C SER A 306 -5.03 4.08 2.79
N VAL A 307 -5.70 3.55 1.77
CA VAL A 307 -5.14 3.40 0.42
C VAL A 307 -4.86 4.76 -0.24
N LEU A 308 -5.75 5.74 -0.09
CA LEU A 308 -5.45 7.07 -0.62
C LEU A 308 -4.24 7.71 0.07
N ALA A 309 -4.09 7.51 1.37
CA ALA A 309 -2.96 8.02 2.14
C ALA A 309 -1.65 7.32 1.77
N ILE A 310 -1.64 6.00 1.53
CA ILE A 310 -0.42 5.30 1.08
C ILE A 310 -0.04 5.71 -0.35
N ILE A 311 -1.00 5.87 -1.27
CA ILE A 311 -0.73 6.38 -2.62
C ILE A 311 -0.17 7.80 -2.56
N THR A 312 -0.74 8.65 -1.69
CA THR A 312 -0.25 10.01 -1.44
C THR A 312 1.20 10.00 -0.95
N SER A 313 1.55 9.07 -0.05
CA SER A 313 2.92 8.87 0.42
C SER A 313 3.87 8.50 -0.73
N LEU A 314 3.49 7.53 -1.56
CA LEU A 314 4.29 7.10 -2.72
C LEU A 314 4.50 8.25 -3.72
N VAL A 315 3.47 9.06 -4.00
CA VAL A 315 3.58 10.25 -4.87
C VAL A 315 4.53 11.30 -4.26
N CYS A 316 4.48 11.50 -2.94
CA CYS A 316 5.39 12.41 -2.25
C CYS A 316 6.85 11.96 -2.30
N VAL A 317 7.10 10.66 -2.15
CA VAL A 317 8.45 10.07 -2.32
C VAL A 317 8.94 10.25 -3.75
N GLN A 318 8.07 10.04 -4.74
CA GLN A 318 8.40 10.28 -6.15
C GLN A 318 8.72 11.76 -6.42
N LEU A 319 7.95 12.69 -5.83
CA LEU A 319 8.22 14.12 -5.92
C LEU A 319 9.59 14.46 -5.33
N TRP A 320 9.90 13.95 -4.14
CA TRP A 320 11.21 14.15 -3.50
C TRP A 320 12.36 13.66 -4.38
N HIS A 321 12.26 12.45 -4.92
CA HIS A 321 13.27 11.89 -5.83
C HIS A 321 13.42 12.67 -7.14
N SER A 322 12.35 13.29 -7.62
CA SER A 322 12.35 14.07 -8.86
C SER A 322 12.88 15.50 -8.66
N MET A 323 13.17 15.93 -7.42
CA MET A 323 13.57 17.31 -7.16
C MET A 323 15.05 17.59 -7.44
N PRO A 324 15.38 18.74 -8.05
CA PRO A 324 16.77 19.16 -8.22
C PRO A 324 17.39 19.59 -6.87
N PRO A 325 18.73 19.47 -6.69
CA PRO A 325 19.41 19.78 -5.44
C PRO A 325 19.13 21.18 -4.87
N GLN A 326 18.91 22.17 -5.74
CA GLN A 326 18.64 23.56 -5.33
C GLN A 326 17.27 23.73 -4.63
N ARG A 327 16.36 22.75 -4.76
CA ARG A 327 15.03 22.77 -4.13
C ARG A 327 14.89 21.71 -3.02
N ARG A 328 16.00 21.23 -2.47
CA ARG A 328 16.01 20.14 -1.49
C ARG A 328 15.15 20.41 -0.24
N LEU A 329 15.04 21.66 0.20
CA LEU A 329 14.15 22.03 1.31
C LEU A 329 12.66 21.76 0.98
N GLN A 330 12.23 22.06 -0.25
CA GLN A 330 10.88 21.71 -0.72
C GLN A 330 10.72 20.19 -0.81
N GLY A 331 11.77 19.49 -1.22
CA GLY A 331 11.79 18.03 -1.25
C GLY A 331 11.55 17.41 0.13
N TRP A 332 12.22 17.93 1.16
CA TRP A 332 12.01 17.50 2.55
C TRP A 332 10.59 17.77 3.04
N LEU A 333 9.95 18.86 2.59
CA LEU A 333 8.55 19.11 2.90
C LEU A 333 7.64 18.02 2.30
N TYR A 334 7.81 17.67 1.02
CA TYR A 334 7.06 16.56 0.43
C TYR A 334 7.32 15.24 1.14
N LEU A 335 8.57 14.96 1.53
CA LEU A 335 8.88 13.77 2.31
C LEU A 335 8.18 13.78 3.68
N GLY A 336 8.10 14.92 4.35
CA GLY A 336 7.34 15.09 5.59
C GLY A 336 5.85 14.83 5.41
N VAL A 337 5.26 15.31 4.31
CA VAL A 337 3.86 15.03 3.93
C VAL A 337 3.66 13.55 3.61
N GLY A 338 4.63 12.92 2.94
CA GLY A 338 4.60 11.50 2.65
C GLY A 338 4.68 10.64 3.90
N ALA A 339 5.61 10.95 4.82
CA ALA A 339 5.74 10.29 6.10
C ALA A 339 4.47 10.43 6.96
N PHE A 340 3.88 11.64 6.99
CA PHE A 340 2.62 11.87 7.68
C PHE A 340 1.45 11.13 7.02
N SER A 341 1.40 11.05 5.69
CA SER A 341 0.37 10.27 4.98
C SER A 341 0.51 8.77 5.22
N LEU A 342 1.74 8.25 5.30
CA LEU A 342 1.99 6.86 5.70
C LEU A 342 1.51 6.59 7.14
N LEU A 343 1.81 7.52 8.06
CA LEU A 343 1.29 7.45 9.43
C LEU A 343 -0.24 7.45 9.45
N MET A 344 -0.90 8.30 8.64
CA MET A 344 -2.37 8.31 8.57
C MET A 344 -2.94 7.04 7.93
N SER A 345 -2.25 6.45 6.95
CA SER A 345 -2.61 5.13 6.40
C SER A 345 -2.59 4.06 7.50
N ALA A 346 -1.51 3.99 8.27
CA ALA A 346 -1.40 3.10 9.42
C ALA A 346 -2.44 3.40 10.50
N TYR A 347 -2.71 4.68 10.78
CA TYR A 347 -3.72 5.12 11.74
C TYR A 347 -5.11 4.57 11.39
N TYR A 348 -5.56 4.74 10.14
CA TYR A 348 -6.85 4.18 9.73
C TYR A 348 -6.84 2.65 9.68
N GLY A 349 -5.78 2.07 9.12
CA GLY A 349 -5.69 0.61 8.96
C GLY A 349 -5.64 -0.14 10.28
N ALA A 350 -4.91 0.38 11.27
CA ALA A 350 -4.80 -0.19 12.59
C ALA A 350 -6.02 0.10 13.49
N GLY A 351 -7.17 0.43 12.90
CA GLY A 351 -8.41 0.69 13.63
C GLY A 351 -8.31 1.82 14.66
N MET A 352 -7.29 2.69 14.62
CA MET A 352 -7.02 3.67 15.67
C MET A 352 -8.19 4.61 15.97
N PRO A 353 -9.08 4.97 15.01
CA PRO A 353 -10.32 5.68 15.34
C PRO A 353 -11.17 4.95 16.40
N GLY A 354 -11.25 3.63 16.36
CA GLY A 354 -11.92 2.79 17.37
C GLY A 354 -11.20 2.85 18.70
N TRP A 355 -9.91 2.53 18.73
CA TRP A 355 -9.06 2.59 19.93
C TRP A 355 -9.04 3.97 20.60
N ARG A 356 -9.14 5.03 19.78
CA ARG A 356 -9.24 6.41 20.25
C ARG A 356 -10.44 6.59 21.16
N SER A 357 -11.61 6.05 20.81
CA SER A 357 -12.82 6.19 21.63
C SER A 357 -12.61 5.65 23.05
N ASP A 358 -11.91 4.52 23.18
CA ASP A 358 -11.54 3.92 24.47
C ASP A 358 -10.52 4.78 25.21
N ILE A 359 -9.49 5.28 24.52
CA ILE A 359 -8.49 6.19 25.10
C ILE A 359 -9.16 7.46 25.63
N TRP A 360 -10.11 8.02 24.89
CA TRP A 360 -10.89 9.19 25.32
C TRP A 360 -11.76 8.88 26.54
N GLY A 361 -12.33 7.67 26.62
CA GLY A 361 -13.08 7.19 27.78
C GLY A 361 -12.22 7.08 29.04
N HIS A 362 -10.95 6.68 28.89
CA HIS A 362 -10.02 6.51 30.02
C HIS A 362 -9.26 7.81 30.37
N SER A 363 -8.88 8.62 29.39
CA SER A 363 -8.14 9.88 29.58
C SER A 363 -8.39 10.88 28.45
N ARG A 364 -9.30 11.81 28.70
CA ARG A 364 -9.60 12.94 27.80
C ARG A 364 -8.37 13.77 27.44
N GLN A 365 -7.42 13.93 28.36
CA GLN A 365 -6.20 14.71 28.13
C GLN A 365 -5.31 14.05 27.08
N VAL A 366 -5.11 12.73 27.19
CA VAL A 366 -4.30 11.96 26.23
C VAL A 366 -4.96 11.98 24.85
N GLY A 367 -6.29 11.77 24.79
CA GLY A 367 -7.04 11.88 23.54
C GLY A 367 -6.89 13.25 22.86
N LEU A 368 -7.05 14.34 23.61
CA LEU A 368 -6.85 15.70 23.10
C LEU A 368 -5.42 15.97 22.63
N MET A 369 -4.41 15.45 23.34
CA MET A 369 -3.01 15.62 22.95
C MET A 369 -2.71 14.90 21.63
N LEU A 370 -3.21 13.68 21.45
CA LEU A 370 -3.03 12.91 20.21
C LEU A 370 -3.72 13.62 19.03
N ASP A 371 -5.01 13.90 19.16
CA ASP A 371 -5.83 14.50 18.09
C ASP A 371 -5.36 15.92 17.74
N GLY A 372 -5.04 16.71 18.78
CA GLY A 372 -4.48 18.05 18.62
C GLY A 372 -3.12 18.05 17.94
N SER A 373 -2.25 17.09 18.26
CA SER A 373 -0.93 16.97 17.63
C SER A 373 -1.03 16.56 16.16
N LEU A 374 -1.83 15.54 15.83
CA LEU A 374 -2.03 15.11 14.44
C LEU A 374 -2.65 16.23 13.59
N SER A 375 -3.66 16.91 14.12
CA SER A 375 -4.30 18.05 13.44
C SER A 375 -3.34 19.23 13.26
N ALA A 376 -2.55 19.57 14.28
CA ALA A 376 -1.56 20.64 14.18
C ALA A 376 -0.49 20.34 13.12
N ILE A 377 -0.01 19.09 13.04
CA ILE A 377 0.93 18.65 12.00
C ILE A 377 0.29 18.77 10.62
N ALA A 378 -0.94 18.30 10.43
CA ALA A 378 -1.66 18.41 9.16
C ALA A 378 -1.80 19.88 8.71
N LEU A 379 -2.24 20.77 9.61
CA LEU A 379 -2.39 22.20 9.35
C LEU A 379 -1.05 22.88 9.03
N LEU A 380 0.01 22.56 9.76
CA LEU A 380 1.34 23.08 9.50
C LEU A 380 1.85 22.65 8.13
N LEU A 381 1.79 21.35 7.81
CA LEU A 381 2.23 20.82 6.52
C LEU A 381 1.40 21.40 5.36
N GLY A 382 0.08 21.51 5.52
CA GLY A 382 -0.81 22.08 4.51
C GLY A 382 -0.52 23.55 4.23
N ALA A 383 -0.28 24.35 5.28
CA ALA A 383 0.12 25.74 5.16
C ALA A 383 1.49 25.89 4.47
N LEU A 384 2.47 25.07 4.85
CA LEU A 384 3.80 25.09 4.25
C LEU A 384 3.76 24.72 2.76
N ILE A 385 2.97 23.70 2.36
CA ILE A 385 2.79 23.37 0.95
C ILE A 385 2.12 24.54 0.22
N ALA A 386 1.04 25.09 0.78
CA ALA A 386 0.29 26.19 0.16
C ALA A 386 1.16 27.42 -0.10
N ILE A 387 2.12 27.73 0.78
CA ILE A 387 3.07 28.84 0.58
C ILE A 387 4.06 28.53 -0.56
N GLN A 388 4.47 27.28 -0.71
CA GLN A 388 5.51 26.89 -1.68
C GLN A 388 4.99 26.67 -3.11
N VAL A 389 3.71 26.33 -3.27
CA VAL A 389 3.13 26.03 -4.58
C VAL A 389 2.63 27.29 -5.28
N LYS A 390 2.85 27.38 -6.60
CA LYS A 390 2.52 28.59 -7.39
C LYS A 390 1.06 28.63 -7.85
N THR A 391 0.42 27.48 -7.97
CA THR A 391 -0.92 27.33 -8.54
C THR A 391 -1.98 27.51 -7.47
N ARG A 392 -2.91 28.45 -7.65
CA ARG A 392 -4.03 28.70 -6.71
C ARG A 392 -4.81 27.43 -6.36
N TRP A 393 -5.05 26.57 -7.34
CA TRP A 393 -5.71 25.27 -7.12
C TRP A 393 -4.96 24.40 -6.10
N SER A 394 -3.64 24.27 -6.23
CA SER A 394 -2.84 23.47 -5.31
C SER A 394 -2.77 24.06 -3.91
N GLN A 395 -2.79 25.40 -3.80
CA GLN A 395 -2.87 26.10 -2.51
C GLN A 395 -4.19 25.78 -1.80
N VAL A 396 -5.31 25.92 -2.52
CA VAL A 396 -6.65 25.61 -2.00
C VAL A 396 -6.75 24.14 -1.61
N ALA A 397 -6.26 23.23 -2.46
CA ALA A 397 -6.28 21.80 -2.18
C ALA A 397 -5.45 21.41 -0.95
N ALA A 398 -4.27 22.00 -0.75
CA ALA A 398 -3.44 21.75 0.43
C ALA A 398 -4.10 22.25 1.72
N ILE A 399 -4.71 23.45 1.70
CA ILE A 399 -5.45 24.00 2.84
C ILE A 399 -6.70 23.16 3.12
N ALA A 400 -7.46 22.80 2.08
CA ALA A 400 -8.65 21.98 2.20
C ALA A 400 -8.33 20.59 2.77
N TRP A 401 -7.28 19.92 2.30
CA TRP A 401 -6.79 18.67 2.86
C TRP A 401 -6.54 18.78 4.36
N ALA A 402 -5.78 19.80 4.78
CA ALA A 402 -5.40 19.95 6.18
C ALA A 402 -6.61 20.24 7.08
N ILE A 403 -7.55 21.07 6.62
CA ILE A 403 -8.80 21.37 7.34
C ILE A 403 -9.68 20.12 7.42
N LEU A 404 -9.93 19.44 6.30
CA LEU A 404 -10.77 18.24 6.26
C LEU A 404 -10.19 17.14 7.14
N LEU A 405 -8.87 16.90 7.07
CA LEU A 405 -8.21 15.89 7.90
C LEU A 405 -8.28 16.24 9.39
N SER A 406 -8.10 17.52 9.74
CA SER A 406 -8.24 17.97 11.14
C SER A 406 -9.67 17.77 11.64
N LEU A 407 -10.68 18.11 10.83
CA LEU A 407 -12.09 17.88 11.17
C LEU A 407 -12.39 16.38 11.34
N ALA A 408 -11.85 15.53 10.47
CA ALA A 408 -11.96 14.09 10.56
C ALA A 408 -11.35 13.54 11.86
N ILE A 409 -10.12 13.95 12.19
CA ILE A 409 -9.43 13.57 13.44
C ILE A 409 -10.23 13.99 14.67
N PHE A 410 -10.83 15.17 14.69
CA PHE A 410 -11.70 15.62 15.78
C PHE A 410 -13.09 14.95 15.80
N GLY A 411 -13.33 13.95 14.94
CA GLY A 411 -14.53 13.11 14.97
C GLY A 411 -15.72 13.67 14.22
N VAL A 412 -15.53 14.64 13.32
CA VAL A 412 -16.60 15.06 12.40
C VAL A 412 -16.85 13.94 11.41
N GLY A 413 -17.83 13.07 11.69
CA GLY A 413 -18.36 12.12 10.71
C GLY A 413 -18.47 10.66 11.15
N ARG A 414 -17.86 10.23 12.26
CA ARG A 414 -18.09 8.95 13.00
C ARG A 414 -17.06 8.80 14.12
N TYR A 415 -17.41 8.10 15.21
CA TYR A 415 -16.53 7.94 16.39
C TYR A 415 -15.62 6.71 16.34
N TYR A 416 -15.97 5.67 15.58
CA TYR A 416 -15.31 4.35 15.63
C TYR A 416 -14.65 3.90 14.31
N LYS A 417 -14.91 4.61 13.21
CA LYS A 417 -14.38 4.28 11.88
C LYS A 417 -14.26 5.51 11.01
N SER A 418 -13.51 5.39 9.92
CA SER A 418 -13.35 6.48 8.98
C SER A 418 -14.64 6.81 8.23
N GLY A 419 -14.85 8.10 7.99
CA GLY A 419 -15.99 8.66 7.27
C GLY A 419 -15.60 9.26 5.92
N LEU A 420 -16.60 9.82 5.23
CA LEU A 420 -16.39 10.47 3.93
C LEU A 420 -15.46 11.69 4.03
N VAL A 421 -15.34 12.31 5.21
CA VAL A 421 -14.44 13.45 5.44
C VAL A 421 -12.98 13.01 5.40
N ASP A 422 -12.65 11.88 6.03
CA ASP A 422 -11.34 11.24 6.01
C ASP A 422 -10.89 10.93 4.58
N PHE A 423 -11.81 10.32 3.81
CA PHE A 423 -11.61 10.04 2.39
C PHE A 423 -11.41 11.32 1.58
N ALA A 424 -12.30 12.31 1.77
CA ALA A 424 -12.27 13.57 1.03
C ALA A 424 -10.96 14.33 1.23
N ALA A 425 -10.37 14.27 2.43
CA ALA A 425 -9.10 14.91 2.70
C ALA A 425 -8.02 14.47 1.71
N PHE A 426 -7.78 13.15 1.59
CA PHE A 426 -6.77 12.62 0.67
C PHE A 426 -7.21 12.66 -0.80
N ALA A 427 -8.50 12.51 -1.08
CA ALA A 427 -9.07 12.64 -2.42
C ALA A 427 -8.82 14.02 -3.05
N VAL A 428 -8.78 15.09 -2.24
CA VAL A 428 -8.46 16.44 -2.70
C VAL A 428 -6.95 16.65 -2.84
N LEU A 429 -6.15 16.12 -1.90
CA LEU A 429 -4.69 16.30 -1.92
C LEU A 429 -4.02 15.58 -3.10
N LEU A 430 -4.39 14.32 -3.35
CA LEU A 430 -3.70 13.44 -4.29
C LEU A 430 -3.66 14.00 -5.73
N PRO A 431 -4.78 14.43 -6.35
CA PRO A 431 -4.75 15.05 -7.68
C PRO A 431 -3.92 16.33 -7.72
N SER A 432 -3.94 17.13 -6.64
CA SER A 432 -3.14 18.35 -6.52
C SER A 432 -1.64 18.04 -6.58
N LEU A 433 -1.17 17.04 -5.82
CA LEU A 433 0.24 16.62 -5.82
C LEU A 433 0.72 16.15 -7.20
N LEU A 434 -0.14 15.47 -7.97
CA LEU A 434 0.21 15.03 -9.33
C LEU A 434 0.50 16.19 -10.28
N THR A 435 -0.13 17.36 -10.07
CA THR A 435 0.17 18.57 -10.86
C THR A 435 1.57 19.11 -10.61
N HIS A 436 2.24 18.70 -9.53
CA HIS A 436 3.58 19.14 -9.20
C HIS A 436 4.66 18.30 -9.91
N LEU A 437 4.38 17.04 -10.27
CA LEU A 437 5.37 16.13 -10.89
C LEU A 437 6.01 16.68 -12.18
N PRO A 438 5.25 17.28 -13.13
CA PRO A 438 5.83 17.76 -14.38
C PRO A 438 6.78 18.94 -14.22
N HIS A 439 6.66 19.72 -13.14
CA HIS A 439 7.53 20.87 -12.89
C HIS A 439 8.95 20.48 -12.47
N TYR A 440 9.17 19.22 -12.10
CA TYR A 440 10.45 18.75 -11.56
C TYR A 440 11.12 17.66 -12.41
N GLY A 441 10.38 16.97 -13.29
CA GLY A 441 10.88 15.82 -14.07
C GLY A 441 11.76 16.10 -15.30
N VAL A 442 12.27 17.32 -15.53
CA VAL A 442 12.93 17.68 -16.82
C VAL A 442 14.45 17.96 -16.71
N SER A 443 15.03 18.02 -15.51
CA SER A 443 16.32 18.72 -15.32
C SER A 443 17.59 17.84 -15.18
N THR A 444 17.57 16.55 -15.57
CA THR A 444 18.76 15.69 -15.36
C THR A 444 19.61 15.40 -16.59
N ALA A 445 19.06 15.43 -17.81
CA ALA A 445 19.82 15.12 -19.02
C ALA A 445 20.24 16.37 -19.81
N THR A 446 19.34 17.34 -19.98
CA THR A 446 19.58 18.52 -20.80
C THR A 446 20.46 19.55 -20.09
N ASP A 447 20.34 19.68 -18.77
CA ASP A 447 21.16 20.61 -17.97
C ASP A 447 22.58 20.08 -17.76
N ALA A 448 22.78 18.76 -17.71
CA ALA A 448 24.11 18.15 -17.67
C ALA A 448 24.86 18.34 -18.99
N GLN A 449 24.20 18.13 -20.14
CA GLN A 449 24.79 18.40 -21.46
C GLN A 449 25.06 19.89 -21.67
N LYS A 450 24.19 20.78 -21.16
CA LYS A 450 24.40 22.23 -21.26
C LYS A 450 25.54 22.71 -20.36
N GLN A 451 25.68 22.17 -19.14
CA GLN A 451 26.85 22.43 -18.29
C GLN A 451 28.14 21.88 -18.88
N GLU A 452 28.12 20.72 -19.53
CA GLU A 452 29.29 20.13 -20.19
C GLU A 452 29.68 20.92 -21.45
N GLN A 453 28.71 21.40 -22.24
CA GLN A 453 28.96 22.32 -23.35
C GLN A 453 29.47 23.68 -22.88
N ASP A 454 28.88 24.26 -21.84
CA ASP A 454 29.27 25.56 -21.31
C ASP A 454 30.68 25.51 -20.68
N SER A 455 31.05 24.39 -20.06
CA SER A 455 32.42 24.16 -19.53
C SER A 455 33.44 23.84 -20.62
N LEU A 456 33.05 23.21 -21.73
CA LEU A 456 33.90 23.03 -22.91
C LEU A 456 34.12 24.33 -23.69
N THR A 457 33.17 25.28 -23.68
CA THR A 457 33.34 26.60 -24.29
C THR A 457 34.16 27.60 -23.48
N LEU A 458 34.47 27.30 -22.21
CA LEU A 458 35.27 28.15 -21.32
C LEU A 458 36.76 27.79 -21.27
N LEU A 459 37.21 26.78 -22.04
CA LEU A 459 38.64 26.56 -22.27
C LEU A 459 39.14 27.58 -23.31
N PRO A 460 40.02 28.53 -22.94
CA PRO A 460 40.64 29.41 -23.91
C PRO A 460 41.43 28.56 -24.89
N SER A 461 41.24 28.79 -26.19
CA SER A 461 42.07 28.21 -27.25
C SER A 461 43.52 28.65 -27.07
N GLN A 462 44.31 27.86 -26.33
CA GLN A 462 45.76 27.97 -26.32
C GLN A 462 46.32 27.39 -27.62
N THR A 463 46.10 28.10 -28.71
CA THR A 463 46.81 27.90 -29.98
C THR A 463 47.11 29.27 -30.53
N GLU A 464 48.16 29.91 -30.03
CA GLU A 464 48.90 30.90 -30.82
C GLU A 464 50.27 31.22 -30.19
N ASN A 465 51.29 31.10 -31.03
CA ASN A 465 52.64 31.68 -30.93
C ASN A 465 53.70 30.97 -30.08
N LEU A 466 54.26 29.88 -30.63
CA LEU A 466 55.68 29.55 -30.43
C LEU A 466 56.49 30.15 -31.59
N PRO A 467 57.42 31.08 -31.34
CA PRO A 467 58.31 31.58 -32.38
C PRO A 467 59.44 30.59 -32.65
N TYR A 468 59.82 30.49 -33.92
CA TYR A 468 61.05 29.87 -34.37
C TYR A 468 62.26 30.42 -33.61
N LEU A 469 63.04 29.53 -32.98
CA LEU A 469 64.49 29.60 -32.83
C LEU A 469 65.06 28.21 -32.54
#